data_AF-A0A1Q9AXK2-F1
#
_entry.id   AF-A0A1Q9AXK2-F1
#
_cell.length_a   1.000
_cell.length_b   1.000
_cell.length_c   1.000
_cell.angle_alpha   90.00
_cell.angle_beta   90.00
_cell.angle_gamma   90.00
#
_symmetry.space_group_name_H-M   'P 1'
#
loop_
_entity.id
_entity.type
_entity.pdbx_description
1 polymer ?
#
loop_
_entity_poly.entity_id
_entity_poly.type
_entity_poly.pdbx_seq_one_letter_code
_entity_poly.pdbx_strand_id
1 'polypeptide(L)' 'MLPEHVDLCQRVYDRARDARGIASDAKNPVAALVLTLYRHGVHEEEELLRRTLLALDETS' A
#
# COMPACT_ATOMS: atom_id res chain seq x y z
N MET A 1 12.29 8.43 -7.58
CA MET A 1 11.80 7.98 -6.27
C MET A 1 13.04 7.71 -5.42
N LEU A 2 13.19 8.34 -4.27
CA LEU A 2 14.34 8.10 -3.39
C LEU A 2 14.23 6.69 -2.75
N PRO A 3 15.34 6.05 -2.35
CA PRO A 3 15.34 4.68 -1.78
C PRO A 3 14.44 4.56 -0.54
N GLU A 4 14.47 5.56 0.31
CA GLU A 4 13.63 5.71 1.51
C GLU A 4 12.12 5.66 1.24
N HIS A 5 11.68 6.13 0.07
CA HIS A 5 10.27 6.07 -0.33
C HIS A 5 9.87 4.68 -0.83
N VAL A 6 10.81 3.96 -1.44
CA VAL A 6 10.59 2.57 -1.87
C VAL A 6 10.45 1.68 -0.65
N ASP A 7 11.29 1.87 0.36
CA ASP A 7 11.21 1.11 1.62
C ASP A 7 9.89 1.34 2.36
N LEU A 8 9.41 2.58 2.45
CA LEU A 8 8.11 2.89 3.05
C LEU A 8 6.97 2.18 2.30
N CYS A 9 6.91 2.34 0.98
CA CYS A 9 5.87 1.73 0.16
C CYS A 9 5.90 0.20 0.25
N GLN A 10 7.10 -0.40 0.30
CA GLN A 10 7.27 -1.84 0.45
C GLN A 10 6.75 -2.34 1.80
N ARG A 11 7.09 -1.68 2.91
CA ARG A 11 6.58 -2.06 4.25
C ARG A 11 5.05 -2.00 4.32
N VAL A 12 4.45 -0.94 3.77
CA VAL A 12 2.99 -0.80 3.73
C VAL A 12 2.35 -1.87 2.85
N TYR A 13 2.94 -2.15 1.69
CA TYR A 13 2.49 -3.24 0.81
C TYR A 13 2.50 -4.59 1.52
N ASP A 14 3.61 -4.95 2.17
CA ASP A 14 3.73 -6.23 2.87
C ASP A 14 2.72 -6.36 4.02
N ARG A 15 2.51 -5.28 4.80
CA ARG A 15 1.48 -5.25 5.86
C ARG A 15 0.07 -5.35 5.33
N ALA A 16 -0.27 -4.58 4.30
CA ALA A 16 -1.60 -4.61 3.69
C ALA A 16 -1.90 -5.99 3.07
N ARG A 17 -0.88 -6.61 2.46
CA ARG A 17 -0.96 -7.96 1.91
C ARG A 17 -1.21 -8.99 3.01
N ASP A 18 -0.44 -8.95 4.08
CA ASP A 18 -0.54 -9.88 5.22
C ASP A 18 -1.93 -9.78 5.90
N ALA A 19 -2.40 -8.55 6.15
CA ALA A 19 -3.70 -8.28 6.74
C ALA A 19 -4.89 -8.82 5.93
N ARG A 20 -4.73 -9.00 4.61
CA ARG A 20 -5.78 -9.47 3.70
C ARG A 20 -5.53 -10.89 3.17
N GLY A 21 -4.40 -11.51 3.51
CA GLY A 21 -4.02 -12.83 2.99
C GLY A 21 -3.87 -12.87 1.47
N ILE A 22 -3.54 -11.75 0.82
CA ILE A 22 -3.46 -11.68 -0.65
C ILE A 22 -2.12 -12.29 -1.11
N ALA A 23 -2.14 -13.17 -2.11
CA ALA A 23 -0.91 -13.72 -2.67
C ALA A 23 -0.08 -12.62 -3.36
N SER A 24 1.25 -12.70 -3.24
CA SER A 24 2.15 -11.70 -3.84
C SER A 24 2.23 -11.88 -5.35
N ASP A 25 1.28 -11.31 -6.07
CA ASP A 25 1.23 -11.35 -7.53
C ASP A 25 1.66 -10.02 -8.15
N ALA A 26 2.25 -10.03 -9.35
CA ALA A 26 2.66 -8.82 -10.05
C ALA A 26 1.47 -7.93 -10.44
N LYS A 27 0.24 -8.47 -10.42
CA LYS A 27 -1.02 -7.75 -10.67
C LYS A 27 -1.71 -7.26 -9.40
N ASN A 28 -1.04 -7.28 -8.25
CA ASN A 28 -1.69 -7.03 -6.97
C ASN A 28 -2.20 -5.57 -6.88
N PRO A 29 -3.53 -5.35 -6.76
CA PRO A 29 -4.11 -4.00 -6.69
C PRO A 29 -3.55 -3.18 -5.52
N VAL A 30 -3.03 -3.84 -4.49
CA VAL A 30 -2.39 -3.23 -3.32
C VAL A 30 -1.20 -2.35 -3.73
N ALA A 31 -0.32 -2.80 -4.63
CA ALA A 31 0.86 -2.03 -5.01
C ALA A 31 0.49 -0.73 -5.76
N ALA A 32 -0.51 -0.81 -6.64
CA ALA A 32 -1.04 0.34 -7.35
C ALA A 32 -1.69 1.34 -6.38
N LEU A 33 -2.42 0.85 -5.37
CA LEU A 33 -3.06 1.67 -4.34
C LEU A 33 -2.04 2.41 -3.48
N VAL A 34 -1.03 1.71 -2.96
CA VAL A 34 0.03 2.32 -2.14
C VAL A 34 0.76 3.42 -2.93
N LEU A 35 1.15 3.14 -4.17
CA LEU A 35 1.82 4.13 -5.02
C LEU A 35 0.92 5.33 -5.34
N THR A 36 -0.37 5.10 -5.55
CA THR A 36 -1.35 6.17 -5.81
C THR A 36 -1.49 7.07 -4.59
N LEU A 37 -1.76 6.50 -3.42
CA LEU A 37 -1.90 7.25 -2.17
C LEU A 37 -0.63 8.02 -1.80
N TYR A 38 0.54 7.41 -2.02
CA TYR A 38 1.82 8.05 -1.82
C TYR A 38 2.00 9.27 -2.74
N ARG A 39 1.65 9.14 -4.04
CA ARG A 39 1.69 10.27 -5.00
C ARG A 39 0.69 11.38 -4.67
N HIS A 40 -0.38 11.08 -3.94
CA HIS A 40 -1.35 12.06 -3.45
C HIS A 40 -0.89 12.80 -2.17
N GLY A 41 0.32 12.53 -1.67
CA GLY A 41 0.92 13.25 -0.54
C GLY A 41 0.77 12.55 0.81
N VAL A 42 0.35 11.29 0.83
CA VAL A 42 0.29 10.48 2.07
C VAL A 42 1.65 9.81 2.26
N HIS A 43 2.50 10.41 3.09
CA HIS A 43 3.88 9.93 3.32
C HIS A 43 4.08 9.28 4.70
N GLU A 44 3.08 9.35 5.58
CA GLU A 44 3.11 8.73 6.90
C GLU A 44 2.69 7.25 6.77
N GLU A 45 3.42 6.34 7.42
CA GLU A 45 3.29 4.90 7.20
C GLU A 45 1.95 4.35 7.68
N GLU A 46 1.50 4.73 8.89
CA GLU A 46 0.23 4.26 9.47
C GLU A 46 -0.97 4.78 8.68
N GLU A 47 -0.98 6.06 8.31
CA GLU A 47 -2.02 6.67 7.49
C GLU A 47 -2.05 6.05 6.08
N LEU A 48 -0.88 5.80 5.48
CA LEU A 48 -0.79 5.14 4.17
C LEU A 48 -1.37 3.72 4.23
N LEU A 49 -1.04 2.97 5.28
CA LEU A 49 -1.59 1.63 5.51
C LEU A 49 -3.10 1.67 5.75
N ARG A 50 -3.58 2.56 6.62
CA ARG A 50 -5.00 2.69 6.94
C ARG A 50 -5.82 3.00 5.71
N ARG A 51 -5.39 3.96 4.89
CA ARG A 51 -6.07 4.30 3.63
C ARG A 51 -6.00 3.19 2.60
N THR A 52 -4.87 2.50 2.51
CA THR A 52 -4.73 1.34 1.61
C THR A 52 -5.72 0.25 2.00
N LEU A 53 -5.82 -0.08 3.29
CA LEU A 53 -6.75 -1.09 3.79
C LEU A 53 -8.22 -0.68 3.60
N LEU A 54 -8.55 0.60 3.81
CA LEU A 54 -9.89 1.13 3.60
C LEU A 54 -10.32 1.03 2.12
N ALA A 55 -9.44 1.45 1.21
CA ALA A 55 -9.71 1.40 -0.23
C ALA A 55 -9.84 -0.05 -0.74
N LEU A 56 -9.11 -1.00 -0.13
CA LEU A 56 -9.26 -2.43 -0.42
C LEU A 56 -10.61 -2.98 0.07
N ASP A 57 -11.16 -2.48 1.19
CA ASP A 57 -12.52 -2.84 1.64
C ASP A 57 -13.58 -2.30 0.69
N GLU A 58 -13.47 -1.05 0.24
CA GLU A 58 -14.46 -0.43 -0.65
C GLU A 58 -14.55 -1.10 -2.04
N THR A 59 -13.51 -1.82 -2.44
CA THR A 59 -13.45 -2.52 -3.73
C THR A 59 -13.92 -3.98 -3.65
N SER A 60 -14.27 -4.47 -2.45
CA SER A 60 -14.59 -5.89 -2.20
C SER A 60 -16.08 -6.22 -2.20
#